data_AF-A0A0D2PR18-F1
#
_entry.id   AF-A0A0D2PR18-F1
#
_cell.length_a   1.000
_cell.length_b   1.000
_cell.length_c   1.000
_cell.angle_alpha   90.00
_cell.angle_beta   90.00
_cell.angle_gamma   90.00
#
_symmetry.space_group_name_H-M   'P 1'
#
loop_
_entity.id
_entity.type
_entity.pdbx_description
1 polymer ?
#
loop_
_entity_poly.entity_id
_entity_poly.type
_entity_poly.pdbx_seq_one_letter_code
_entity_poly.pdbx_strand_id
1 'polypeptide(L)'
;MLAAYLVWKIITQFSSVQNLSYYKPTTVVIPMAPRRIDHVASKPEMWKHLKARVEAKRLKVEMGKVREDQECLRVEQRNLITRFGEIERQYDELKQEAEMIAKQSGLTRIKLGLMLGILIAREGGHLVQAANLTRFLGEIVAMEKASAIHRKQMQWSFFEQNFGDF
;
A
#
# COMPACT_ATOMS: atom_id res chain seq x y z
N MET A 1 -49.62 20.32 30.49
CA MET A 1 -49.62 20.31 31.97
C MET A 1 -50.04 18.97 32.61
N LEU A 2 -50.80 18.08 31.93
CA LEU A 2 -51.22 16.79 32.49
C LEU A 2 -50.09 15.72 32.58
N ALA A 3 -49.10 15.75 31.68
CA ALA A 3 -48.01 14.76 31.68
C ALA A 3 -47.06 14.88 32.89
N ALA A 4 -46.77 16.11 33.35
CA ALA A 4 -45.94 16.34 34.53
C ALA A 4 -46.61 15.89 35.83
N TYR A 5 -47.95 16.01 35.91
CA TYR A 5 -48.75 15.56 37.05
C TYR A 5 -48.77 14.02 37.17
N LEU A 6 -48.83 13.31 36.04
CA LEU A 6 -48.77 11.84 36.02
C LEU A 6 -47.39 11.32 36.44
N VAL A 7 -46.31 11.97 36.00
CA VAL A 7 -44.94 11.61 36.38
C VAL A 7 -44.70 11.85 37.88
N TRP A 8 -45.17 12.97 38.45
CA TRP A 8 -45.09 13.24 39.89
C TRP A 8 -45.90 12.22 40.72
N LYS A 9 -47.09 11.82 40.24
CA LYS A 9 -47.93 10.80 40.91
C LYS A 9 -47.30 9.40 40.90
N ILE A 10 -46.55 9.04 39.86
CA ILE A 10 -45.80 7.78 39.78
C ILE A 10 -44.58 7.79 40.73
N ILE A 11 -43.86 8.91 40.82
CA ILE A 11 -42.69 9.06 41.71
C ILE A 11 -43.10 9.04 43.20
N THR A 12 -44.25 9.64 43.54
CA THR A 12 -44.79 9.64 44.92
C THR A 12 -45.36 8.28 45.34
N GLN A 13 -46.00 7.54 44.43
CA GLN A 13 -46.47 6.17 44.72
C GLN A 13 -45.31 5.20 44.94
N PHE A 14 -44.22 5.30 44.16
CA PHE A 14 -43.07 4.40 44.32
C PHE A 14 -42.26 4.66 45.60
N SER A 15 -42.31 5.90 46.13
CA SER A 15 -41.67 6.26 47.41
C SER A 15 -42.44 5.75 48.64
N SER A 16 -43.70 5.34 48.48
CA SER A 16 -44.57 4.85 49.57
C SER A 16 -44.44 3.35 49.85
N VAL A 17 -43.79 2.57 48.97
CA VAL A 17 -43.73 1.09 49.07
C VAL A 17 -42.50 0.58 49.83
N GLN A 18 -41.63 1.46 50.35
CA GLN A 18 -40.44 1.04 51.13
C GLN A 18 -40.49 1.35 52.64
N ASN A 19 -41.65 1.66 53.21
CA ASN A 19 -41.79 1.86 54.66
C ASN A 19 -42.88 0.93 55.25
N LEU A 20 -42.60 -0.38 55.28
CA LEU A 20 -43.40 -1.32 56.05
C LEU A 20 -42.51 -2.23 56.88
N SER A 21 -42.14 -1.76 58.07
CA SER A 21 -41.83 -2.63 59.21
C SER A 21 -41.81 -1.82 60.51
N TYR A 22 -42.99 -1.58 61.08
CA TYR A 22 -43.13 -1.32 62.51
C TYR A 22 -43.93 -2.45 63.13
N TYR A 23 -43.24 -3.52 63.51
CA TYR A 23 -43.72 -4.45 64.53
C TYR A 23 -43.06 -4.05 65.85
N LYS A 24 -43.84 -3.61 66.84
CA LYS A 24 -43.41 -3.51 68.24
C LYS A 24 -43.36 -4.93 68.81
N PRO A 25 -42.20 -5.46 69.24
CA PRO A 25 -42.15 -6.69 70.00
C PRO A 25 -42.30 -6.38 71.49
N THR A 26 -43.29 -7.01 72.12
CA THR A 26 -43.40 -7.14 73.58
C THR A 26 -42.11 -7.74 74.12
N THR A 27 -41.50 -7.07 75.10
CA THR A 27 -40.29 -7.49 75.80
C THR A 27 -40.53 -8.79 76.57
N VAL A 28 -40.04 -9.91 76.02
CA VAL A 28 -39.66 -11.08 76.80
C VAL A 28 -38.14 -11.15 76.76
N VAL A 29 -37.50 -10.88 77.89
CA VAL A 29 -36.04 -10.86 78.03
C VAL A 29 -35.54 -12.31 78.01
N ILE A 30 -34.94 -12.73 76.91
CA ILE A 30 -34.12 -13.94 76.81
C ILE A 30 -32.73 -13.47 76.37
N PRO A 31 -31.66 -13.63 77.18
CA PRO A 31 -30.33 -13.17 76.78
C PRO A 31 -29.80 -14.10 75.68
N MET A 32 -29.71 -13.60 74.45
CA MET A 32 -29.02 -14.28 73.34
C MET A 32 -27.85 -13.41 72.85
N ALA A 33 -26.69 -14.06 72.73
CA ALA A 33 -25.38 -13.49 72.43
C ALA A 33 -25.33 -12.64 71.13
N PRO A 34 -24.36 -11.71 71.00
CA PRO A 34 -24.31 -10.77 69.87
C PRO A 34 -24.11 -11.51 68.55
N ARG A 35 -25.06 -11.37 67.61
CA ARG A 35 -24.85 -11.77 66.21
C ARG A 35 -23.97 -10.74 65.52
N ARG A 36 -22.86 -11.20 64.91
CA ARG A 36 -22.01 -10.38 64.05
C ARG A 36 -22.83 -9.86 62.87
N ILE A 37 -22.83 -8.55 62.67
CA ILE A 37 -23.30 -7.94 61.42
C ILE A 37 -22.07 -7.90 60.52
N ASP A 38 -21.94 -8.90 59.65
CA ASP A 38 -20.94 -8.83 58.58
C ASP A 38 -21.41 -7.76 57.59
N HIS A 39 -20.69 -6.64 57.56
CA HIS A 39 -20.87 -5.62 56.54
C HIS A 39 -20.68 -6.28 55.17
N VAL A 40 -21.75 -6.37 54.38
CA VAL A 40 -21.69 -6.80 52.98
C VAL A 40 -20.83 -5.80 52.20
N ALA A 41 -19.54 -6.11 52.10
CA ALA A 41 -18.59 -5.48 51.21
C ALA A 41 -18.88 -5.94 49.76
N SER A 42 -19.98 -5.46 49.16
CA SER A 42 -20.36 -5.89 47.79
C SER A 42 -20.99 -4.78 46.94
N LYS A 43 -20.50 -3.53 47.07
CA LYS A 43 -20.83 -2.43 46.14
C LYS A 43 -19.63 -1.88 45.35
N PRO A 44 -18.40 -1.79 45.90
CA PRO A 44 -17.26 -1.25 45.16
C PRO A 44 -16.75 -2.18 44.05
N GLU A 45 -16.67 -3.49 44.32
CA GLU A 45 -16.08 -4.47 43.38
C GLU A 45 -16.97 -4.70 42.15
N MET A 46 -18.29 -4.77 42.33
CA MET A 46 -19.23 -4.93 41.23
C MET A 46 -19.20 -3.73 40.25
N TRP A 47 -19.00 -2.51 40.76
CA TRP A 47 -18.82 -1.32 39.93
C TRP A 47 -17.50 -1.33 39.14
N LYS A 48 -16.40 -1.79 39.76
CA LYS A 48 -15.11 -1.96 39.07
C LYS A 48 -15.22 -2.95 37.90
N HIS A 49 -15.87 -4.10 38.10
CA HIS A 49 -16.11 -5.08 37.04
C HIS A 49 -16.99 -4.53 35.91
N LEU A 50 -18.03 -3.77 36.24
CA LEU A 50 -18.88 -3.15 35.23
C LEU A 50 -18.11 -2.13 34.38
N LYS A 51 -17.29 -1.28 35.01
CA LYS A 51 -16.43 -0.32 34.33
C LYS A 51 -15.41 -1.01 33.43
N ALA A 52 -14.73 -2.04 33.93
CA ALA A 52 -13.79 -2.84 33.15
C ALA A 52 -14.45 -3.48 31.91
N ARG A 53 -15.69 -3.96 32.05
CA ARG A 53 -16.45 -4.54 30.94
C ARG A 53 -16.82 -3.50 29.86
N VAL A 54 -17.14 -2.28 30.27
CA VAL A 54 -17.42 -1.17 29.33
C VAL A 54 -16.15 -0.78 28.58
N GLU A 55 -15.02 -0.62 29.28
CA GLU A 55 -13.73 -0.32 28.63
C GLU A 55 -13.27 -1.46 27.70
N ALA A 56 -13.45 -2.72 28.09
CA ALA A 56 -13.12 -3.86 27.23
C ALA A 56 -13.96 -3.87 25.95
N LYS A 57 -15.25 -3.50 26.02
CA LYS A 57 -16.11 -3.36 24.84
C LYS A 57 -15.63 -2.22 23.94
N ARG A 58 -15.28 -1.07 24.51
CA ARG A 58 -14.73 0.07 23.76
C ARG A 58 -13.42 -0.30 23.09
N LEU A 59 -12.50 -0.93 23.80
CA LEU A 59 -11.22 -1.39 23.26
C LEU A 59 -11.42 -2.39 22.12
N LYS A 60 -12.39 -3.30 22.24
CA LYS A 60 -12.71 -4.27 21.17
C LYS A 60 -13.19 -3.58 19.88
N VAL A 61 -13.95 -2.50 20.00
CA VAL A 61 -14.40 -1.70 18.85
C VAL A 61 -13.22 -0.98 18.20
N GLU A 62 -12.38 -0.31 19.01
CA GLU A 62 -11.20 0.40 18.49
C GLU A 62 -10.19 -0.56 17.84
N MET A 63 -9.96 -1.73 18.45
CA MET A 63 -9.15 -2.80 17.83
C MET A 63 -9.76 -3.33 16.53
N GLY A 64 -11.09 -3.30 16.39
CA GLY A 64 -11.78 -3.62 15.14
C GLY A 64 -11.42 -2.65 14.02
N LYS A 65 -11.52 -1.34 14.29
CA LYS A 65 -11.16 -0.28 13.34
C LYS A 65 -9.69 -0.34 12.94
N VAL A 66 -8.78 -0.49 13.92
CA VAL A 66 -7.34 -0.64 13.64
C VAL A 66 -7.07 -1.85 12.74
N ARG A 67 -7.79 -2.96 12.93
CA ARG A 67 -7.63 -4.14 12.08
C ARG A 67 -8.11 -3.88 10.64
N GLU A 68 -9.20 -3.13 10.47
CA GLU A 68 -9.70 -2.74 9.15
C GLU A 68 -8.72 -1.80 8.44
N ASP A 69 -8.21 -0.79 9.15
CA ASP A 69 -7.20 0.13 8.63
C ASP A 69 -5.91 -0.60 8.22
N GLN A 70 -5.46 -1.55 9.04
CA GLN A 70 -4.28 -2.37 8.73
C GLN A 70 -4.47 -3.22 7.47
N GLU A 71 -5.67 -3.77 7.26
CA GLU A 71 -5.94 -4.57 6.06
C GLU A 71 -6.03 -3.67 4.82
N CYS A 72 -6.67 -2.51 4.93
CA CYS A 72 -6.69 -1.50 3.87
C CYS A 72 -5.25 -1.12 3.47
N LEU A 73 -4.41 -0.80 4.44
CA LEU A 73 -3.02 -0.43 4.22
C LEU A 73 -2.23 -1.55 3.51
N ARG A 74 -2.45 -2.81 3.88
CA ARG A 74 -1.78 -3.96 3.22
C ARG A 74 -2.19 -4.09 1.76
N VAL A 75 -3.47 -3.89 1.46
CA VAL A 75 -3.97 -3.95 0.08
C VAL A 75 -3.37 -2.80 -0.74
N GLU A 76 -3.37 -1.59 -0.20
CA GLU A 76 -2.76 -0.42 -0.84
C GLU A 76 -1.26 -0.62 -1.07
N GLN A 77 -0.54 -1.15 -0.08
CA GLN A 77 0.89 -1.46 -0.22
C GLN A 77 1.15 -2.49 -1.32
N ARG A 78 0.36 -3.56 -1.42
CA ARG A 78 0.50 -4.54 -2.50
C ARG A 78 0.27 -3.91 -3.87
N ASN A 79 -0.78 -3.09 -4.01
CA ASN A 79 -1.06 -2.36 -5.25
C ASN A 79 0.11 -1.45 -5.62
N LEU A 80 0.63 -0.71 -4.64
CA LEU A 80 1.75 0.19 -4.83
C LEU A 80 3.02 -0.56 -5.29
N ILE A 81 3.33 -1.71 -4.67
CA ILE A 81 4.46 -2.56 -5.07
C ILE A 81 4.30 -3.03 -6.52
N THR A 82 3.12 -3.53 -6.88
CA THR A 82 2.85 -3.97 -8.27
C THR A 82 3.03 -2.83 -9.26
N ARG A 83 2.52 -1.63 -8.92
CA ARG A 83 2.64 -0.45 -9.77
C ARG A 83 4.09 0.01 -9.92
N PHE A 84 4.85 0.01 -8.83
CA PHE A 84 6.28 0.32 -8.89
C PHE A 84 7.06 -0.71 -9.71
N GLY A 85 6.73 -2.00 -9.59
CA GLY A 85 7.33 -3.04 -10.42
C GLY A 85 7.07 -2.81 -11.92
N GLU A 86 5.86 -2.41 -12.31
CA GLU A 86 5.58 -2.05 -13.71
C GLU A 86 6.32 -0.79 -14.16
N ILE A 87 6.45 0.21 -13.28
CA ILE A 87 7.23 1.43 -13.58
C ILE A 87 8.71 1.09 -13.77
N GLU A 88 9.28 0.24 -12.92
CA GLU A 88 10.67 -0.22 -13.04
C GLU A 88 10.88 -0.98 -14.35
N ARG A 89 9.96 -1.89 -14.70
CA ARG A 89 9.99 -2.60 -15.99
C ARG A 89 9.99 -1.65 -17.18
N GLN A 90 9.09 -0.66 -17.18
CA GLN A 90 9.02 0.36 -18.23
C GLN A 90 10.26 1.25 -18.27
N TYR A 91 10.82 1.58 -17.11
CA TYR A 91 12.05 2.35 -17.02
C TYR A 91 13.23 1.60 -17.64
N ASP A 92 13.36 0.30 -17.36
CA ASP A 92 14.43 -0.53 -17.93
C ASP A 92 14.29 -0.66 -19.45
N GLU A 93 13.08 -0.84 -19.98
CA GLU A 93 12.80 -0.83 -21.41
C GLU A 93 13.20 0.52 -22.05
N LEU A 94 12.74 1.62 -21.47
CA LEU A 94 13.05 2.96 -21.96
C LEU A 94 14.56 3.26 -21.93
N LYS A 95 15.26 2.79 -20.88
CA LYS A 95 16.71 2.93 -20.77
C LYS A 95 17.42 2.16 -21.89
N GLN A 96 17.01 0.93 -22.17
CA GLN A 96 17.56 0.15 -23.28
C GLN A 96 17.32 0.83 -24.63
N GLU A 97 16.12 1.34 -24.88
CA GLU A 97 15.81 2.10 -26.09
C GLU A 97 16.66 3.36 -26.22
N ALA A 98 16.80 4.13 -25.14
CA ALA A 98 17.61 5.34 -25.11
C ALA A 98 19.09 5.06 -25.40
N GLU A 99 19.66 4.00 -24.82
CA GLU A 99 21.03 3.56 -25.10
C GLU A 99 21.21 3.16 -26.57
N MET A 100 20.21 2.48 -27.15
CA MET A 100 20.22 2.11 -28.57
C MET A 100 20.17 3.34 -29.48
N ILE A 101 19.32 4.32 -29.17
CA ILE A 101 19.24 5.59 -29.90
C ILE A 101 20.56 6.37 -29.77
N ALA A 102 21.15 6.41 -28.57
CA ALA A 102 22.43 7.07 -28.35
C ALA A 102 23.54 6.44 -29.21
N LYS A 103 23.65 5.10 -29.25
CA LYS A 103 24.60 4.39 -30.10
C LYS A 103 24.38 4.71 -31.59
N GLN A 104 23.12 4.66 -32.04
CA GLN A 104 22.75 4.93 -33.43
C GLN A 104 23.02 6.39 -33.84
N SER A 105 22.77 7.33 -32.94
CA SER A 105 23.04 8.76 -33.17
C SER A 105 24.56 9.03 -33.24
N GLY A 106 25.37 8.37 -32.40
CA GLY A 106 26.83 8.43 -32.46
C GLY A 106 27.37 7.93 -33.80
N LEU A 107 26.94 6.76 -34.25
CA LEU A 107 27.31 6.22 -35.56
C LEU A 107 26.88 7.15 -36.70
N THR A 108 25.70 7.76 -36.61
CA THR A 108 25.21 8.71 -37.62
C THR A 108 26.10 9.96 -37.68
N ARG A 109 26.51 10.51 -36.53
CA ARG A 109 27.45 11.64 -36.47
C ARG A 109 28.79 11.29 -37.10
N ILE A 110 29.34 10.11 -36.83
CA ILE A 110 30.58 9.63 -37.45
C ILE A 110 30.44 9.54 -38.97
N LYS A 111 29.34 8.95 -39.48
CA LYS A 111 29.07 8.87 -40.92
C LYS A 111 29.00 10.26 -41.57
N LEU A 112 28.29 11.20 -40.96
CA LEU A 112 28.21 12.58 -41.45
C LEU A 112 29.58 13.25 -41.46
N GLY A 113 30.39 13.07 -40.42
CA GLY A 113 31.77 13.59 -40.37
C GLY A 113 32.65 13.03 -41.49
N LEU A 114 32.55 11.73 -41.77
CA LEU A 114 33.26 11.11 -42.90
C LEU A 114 32.78 11.64 -44.24
N MET A 115 31.47 11.77 -44.44
CA MET A 115 30.89 12.32 -45.68
C MET A 115 31.37 13.75 -45.93
N LEU A 116 31.36 14.60 -44.89
CA LEU A 116 31.88 15.95 -44.98
C LEU A 116 33.38 15.96 -45.29
N GLY A 117 34.17 15.12 -44.60
CA GLY A 117 35.60 15.00 -44.87
C GLY A 117 35.92 14.55 -46.30
N ILE A 118 35.10 13.69 -46.90
CA ILE A 118 35.24 13.28 -48.31
C ILE A 118 35.02 14.49 -49.23
N LEU A 119 33.98 15.29 -48.98
CA LEU A 119 33.68 16.48 -49.79
C LEU A 119 34.84 17.47 -49.73
N ILE A 120 35.34 17.77 -48.53
CA ILE A 120 36.48 18.68 -48.32
C ILE A 120 37.75 18.15 -49.00
N ALA A 121 38.05 16.85 -48.85
CA ALA A 121 39.23 16.25 -49.48
C ALA A 121 39.15 16.28 -51.01
N ARG A 122 37.95 16.10 -51.58
CA ARG A 122 37.74 16.20 -53.03
C ARG A 122 37.88 17.64 -53.53
N GLU A 123 37.33 18.60 -52.80
CA GLU A 123 37.46 20.03 -53.11
C GLU A 123 38.93 20.48 -53.08
N GLY A 124 39.71 20.00 -52.10
CA GLY A 124 41.14 20.26 -51.99
C GLY A 124 42.05 19.43 -52.91
N GLY A 125 41.49 18.59 -53.79
CA GLY A 125 42.28 17.72 -54.68
C GLY A 125 43.02 16.56 -54.00
N HIS A 126 42.74 16.29 -52.72
CA HIS A 126 43.35 15.21 -51.93
C HIS A 126 42.66 13.86 -52.21
N LEU A 127 42.82 13.33 -53.43
CA LEU A 127 42.12 12.12 -53.88
C LEU A 127 42.42 10.87 -53.05
N VAL A 128 43.67 10.69 -52.59
CA VAL A 128 44.05 9.55 -51.73
C VAL A 128 43.34 9.61 -50.38
N GLN A 129 43.25 10.81 -49.78
CA GLN A 129 42.54 11.02 -48.53
C GLN A 129 41.03 10.77 -48.71
N ALA A 130 40.44 11.28 -49.79
CA ALA A 130 39.04 11.04 -50.11
C ALA A 130 38.75 9.55 -50.31
N ALA A 131 39.64 8.80 -50.96
CA ALA A 131 39.52 7.35 -51.13
C ALA A 131 39.58 6.61 -49.79
N ASN A 132 40.51 6.99 -48.91
CA ASN A 132 40.63 6.41 -47.57
C ASN A 132 39.37 6.64 -46.72
N LEU A 133 38.85 7.88 -46.70
CA LEU A 133 37.61 8.20 -45.98
C LEU A 133 36.40 7.46 -46.56
N THR A 134 36.35 7.32 -47.89
CA THR A 134 35.29 6.55 -48.57
C THR A 134 35.33 5.08 -48.18
N ARG A 135 36.53 4.47 -48.10
CA ARG A 135 36.71 3.10 -47.62
C ARG A 135 36.19 2.94 -46.18
N PHE A 136 36.60 3.82 -45.27
CA PHE A 136 36.13 3.77 -43.87
C PHE A 136 34.61 3.93 -43.75
N LEU A 137 34.01 4.83 -44.53
CA LEU A 137 32.55 4.97 -44.57
C LEU A 137 31.87 3.68 -45.04
N GLY A 138 32.44 3.02 -46.05
CA GLY A 138 31.96 1.72 -46.55
C GLY A 138 32.01 0.63 -45.48
N GLU A 139 33.11 0.54 -44.72
CA GLU A 139 33.27 -0.42 -43.62
C GLU A 139 32.22 -0.21 -42.51
N ILE A 140 31.99 1.04 -42.09
CA ILE A 140 30.98 1.36 -41.07
C ILE A 140 29.57 0.96 -41.55
N VAL A 141 29.21 1.29 -42.80
CA VAL A 141 27.90 0.95 -43.37
C VAL A 141 27.73 -0.57 -43.50
N ALA A 142 28.79 -1.29 -43.88
CA ALA A 142 28.76 -2.75 -43.97
C ALA A 142 28.55 -3.40 -42.60
N MET A 143 29.28 -2.93 -41.57
CA MET A 143 29.15 -3.39 -40.19
C MET A 143 27.74 -3.15 -39.64
N GLU A 144 27.15 -1.99 -39.93
CA GLU A 144 25.79 -1.64 -39.50
C GLU A 144 24.74 -2.54 -40.14
N LYS A 145 24.89 -2.84 -41.44
CA LYS A 145 24.03 -3.81 -42.16
C LYS A 145 24.15 -5.21 -41.59
N ALA A 146 25.37 -5.69 -41.35
CA ALA A 146 25.61 -7.02 -40.75
C ALA A 146 24.96 -7.12 -39.36
N SER A 147 25.10 -6.08 -38.54
CA SER A 147 24.48 -6.00 -37.21
C SER A 147 22.95 -6.02 -37.28
N ALA A 148 22.36 -5.34 -38.27
CA ALA A 148 20.90 -5.34 -38.47
C ALA A 148 20.37 -6.71 -38.92
N ILE A 149 21.10 -7.41 -39.79
CA ILE A 149 20.76 -8.78 -40.22
C ILE A 149 20.83 -9.73 -39.02
N HIS A 150 21.90 -9.66 -38.23
CA HIS A 150 22.07 -10.50 -37.04
C HIS A 150 20.94 -10.29 -36.02
N ARG A 151 20.53 -9.03 -35.75
CA ARG A 151 19.39 -8.74 -34.89
C ARG A 151 18.09 -9.32 -35.41
N LYS A 152 17.81 -9.20 -36.70
CA LYS A 152 16.62 -9.82 -37.32
C LYS A 152 16.66 -11.34 -37.18
N GLN A 153 17.81 -11.97 -37.43
CA GLN A 153 17.96 -13.42 -37.29
C GLN A 153 17.65 -13.88 -35.87
N MET A 154 18.18 -13.19 -34.85
CA MET A 154 17.91 -13.50 -33.45
C MET A 154 16.41 -13.36 -33.10
N GLN A 155 15.75 -12.31 -33.63
CA GLN A 155 14.32 -12.11 -33.44
C GLN A 155 13.48 -13.22 -34.10
N TRP A 156 13.87 -13.66 -35.31
CA TRP A 156 13.24 -14.79 -36.01
C TRP A 156 13.44 -16.11 -35.26
N SER A 157 14.65 -16.41 -34.80
CA SER A 157 14.91 -17.65 -34.03
C SER A 157 14.19 -17.67 -32.69
N PHE A 158 14.07 -16.53 -32.02
CA PHE A 158 13.23 -16.40 -30.82
C PHE A 158 11.75 -16.66 -31.14
N PHE A 159 11.25 -16.14 -32.25
CA PHE A 159 9.87 -16.37 -32.68
C PHE A 159 9.62 -17.85 -33.00
N GLU A 160 10.49 -18.49 -33.77
CA GLU A 160 10.39 -19.92 -34.11
C GLU A 160 10.41 -20.81 -32.85
N GLN A 161 11.27 -20.54 -31.87
CA GLN A 161 11.31 -21.32 -30.62
C GLN A 161 10.06 -21.19 -29.75
N ASN A 162 9.38 -20.03 -29.78
CA ASN A 162 8.24 -19.78 -28.89
C ASN A 162 6.88 -20.02 -29.58
N PHE A 163 6.84 -20.01 -30.91
CA PHE A 163 5.58 -20.03 -31.68
C PHE A 163 5.61 -20.95 -32.91
N GLY A 164 6.71 -21.66 -33.18
CA GLY A 164 6.87 -22.50 -34.38
C GLY A 164 6.14 -23.84 -34.35
N ASP A 165 5.62 -24.26 -33.19
CA ASP A 165 4.92 -25.54 -33.00
C ASP A 165 3.37 -25.44 -33.04
N PHE A 166 2.82 -24.27 -33.42
CA PHE A 166 1.39 -24.06 -33.67
C PHE A 166 1.05 -24.12 -35.16
#